data_AF-A0A8H6DPF8-F1
#
_entry.id   AF-A0A8H6DPF8-F1
#
_cell.length_a   1.000
_cell.length_b   1.000
_cell.length_c   1.000
_cell.angle_alpha   90.00
_cell.angle_beta   90.00
_cell.angle_gamma   90.00
#
_symmetry.space_group_name_H-M   'P 1'
#
loop_
_entity.id
_entity.type
_entity.pdbx_description
1 polymer ?
#
loop_
_entity_poly.entity_id
_entity_poly.type
_entity_poly.pdbx_seq_one_letter_code
_entity_poly.pdbx_strand_id
1 'polypeptide(L)'
;MQVRCRLTNRRTPPNCRLEVDDFEAEWLYHTPFDFIHARELEGCISDDNRFFQQALQHLAPRGYMEMREVAAPFLSDDGTDEKAVNAQLWLKTLCEESAKYGKSIDCAPLWKDTLIAAGFENVREEIRKMPLGSWPKDPKLKEIGKYQSIQEGKAIESYTPQIFSAVLGWSQEEIQVFMTKVKNEIKDPSIHLYLPVHFLWE
;
A
#
# COMPACT_ATOMS: atom_id res chain seq x y z
N MET A 1 -5.81 -9.29 2.50
CA MET A 1 -7.02 -9.30 1.63
C MET A 1 -7.33 -10.72 1.17
N GLN A 2 -8.53 -11.22 1.49
CA GLN A 2 -9.03 -12.55 1.13
C GLN A 2 -9.22 -12.66 -0.39
N VAL A 3 -8.51 -13.58 -1.05
CA VAL A 3 -8.86 -14.02 -2.40
C VAL A 3 -9.33 -15.47 -2.32
N ARG A 4 -10.65 -15.66 -2.43
CA ARG A 4 -11.24 -16.96 -2.80
C ARG A 4 -10.88 -17.22 -4.26
N CYS A 5 -9.74 -17.87 -4.50
CA CYS A 5 -9.51 -18.57 -5.75
C CYS A 5 -9.48 -20.06 -5.41
N ARG A 6 -10.46 -20.84 -5.89
CA ARG A 6 -10.36 -22.31 -5.89
C ARG A 6 -9.22 -22.68 -6.83
N LEU A 7 -7.99 -22.68 -6.32
CA LEU A 7 -6.83 -23.20 -7.03
C LEU A 7 -6.84 -24.72 -6.93
N THR A 8 -7.62 -25.37 -7.78
CA THR A 8 -7.40 -26.78 -8.12
C THR A 8 -6.11 -26.84 -8.97
N ASN A 9 -4.93 -26.73 -8.34
CA ASN A 9 -3.72 -26.35 -9.07
C ASN A 9 -2.88 -27.54 -9.56
N ARG A 10 -2.88 -27.75 -10.87
CA ARG A 10 -1.87 -28.53 -11.61
C ARG A 10 -0.62 -27.69 -11.97
N ARG A 11 -0.45 -26.46 -11.48
CA ARG A 11 0.58 -25.49 -11.92
C ARG A 11 1.43 -24.84 -10.82
N THR A 12 1.42 -25.32 -9.58
CA THR A 12 2.35 -24.81 -8.55
C THR A 12 3.71 -25.49 -8.70
N PRO A 13 4.85 -24.75 -8.72
CA PRO A 13 6.18 -25.36 -8.67
C PRO A 13 6.32 -26.28 -7.43
N PRO A 14 7.10 -27.37 -7.51
CA PRO A 14 7.21 -28.34 -6.41
C PRO A 14 7.80 -27.74 -5.12
N ASN A 15 8.51 -26.62 -5.22
CA ASN A 15 9.10 -25.87 -4.11
C ASN A 15 8.23 -24.70 -3.63
N CYS A 16 6.98 -24.60 -4.09
CA CYS A 16 6.06 -23.53 -3.71
C CYS A 16 4.82 -24.13 -3.01
N ARG A 17 4.50 -23.58 -1.85
CA ARG A 17 3.29 -23.89 -1.10
C ARG A 17 2.49 -22.60 -0.95
N LEU A 18 1.19 -22.69 -1.20
CA LEU A 18 0.27 -21.58 -1.06
C LEU A 18 -0.59 -21.85 0.15
N GLU A 19 -0.56 -20.92 1.10
CA GLU A 19 -1.29 -21.00 2.35
C GLU A 19 -2.31 -19.85 2.39
N VAL A 20 -3.50 -20.16 2.88
CA VAL A 20 -4.54 -19.16 3.12
C VAL A 20 -4.62 -19.00 4.62
N ASP A 21 -4.01 -17.93 5.12
CA ASP A 21 -3.93 -17.64 6.54
C ASP A 21 -4.04 -16.13 6.81
N ASP A 22 -4.29 -15.79 8.06
CA ASP A 22 -4.20 -14.43 8.56
C ASP A 22 -2.78 -14.16 9.04
N PHE A 23 -2.04 -13.31 8.32
CA PHE A 23 -0.67 -12.98 8.67
C PHE A 23 -0.56 -12.19 9.98
N GLU A 24 -1.67 -11.63 10.50
CA GLU A 24 -1.71 -11.01 11.82
C GLU A 24 -1.93 -12.03 12.94
N ALA A 25 -2.32 -13.27 12.64
CA ALA A 25 -2.43 -14.32 13.66
C ALA A 25 -1.04 -14.73 14.18
N GLU A 26 -1.03 -15.51 15.26
CA GLU A 26 0.21 -16.14 15.74
C GLU A 26 0.76 -17.08 14.66
N TRP A 27 2.01 -16.86 14.26
CA TRP A 27 2.67 -17.71 13.28
C TRP A 27 3.07 -19.04 13.94
N LEU A 28 2.53 -20.15 13.43
CA LEU A 28 2.76 -21.49 13.97
C LEU A 28 3.91 -22.23 13.25
N TYR A 29 4.80 -21.49 12.59
CA TYR A 29 5.89 -22.06 11.81
C TYR A 29 7.01 -22.54 12.74
N HIS A 30 7.34 -23.83 12.66
CA HIS A 30 8.42 -24.42 13.45
C HIS A 30 9.81 -24.28 12.83
N THR A 31 9.86 -24.01 11.52
CA THR A 31 11.11 -23.81 10.79
C THR A 31 11.26 -22.32 10.49
N PRO A 32 12.35 -21.67 10.95
CA PRO A 32 12.62 -20.29 10.61
C PRO A 32 12.79 -20.08 9.10
N PHE A 33 12.43 -18.88 8.63
CA PHE A 33 12.58 -18.47 7.26
C PHE A 33 13.94 -17.81 7.01
N ASP A 34 14.59 -18.15 5.90
CA ASP A 34 15.78 -17.42 5.46
C ASP A 34 15.44 -16.04 4.88
N PHE A 35 14.19 -15.86 4.43
CA PHE A 35 13.71 -14.64 3.82
C PHE A 35 12.20 -14.45 4.02
N ILE A 36 11.79 -13.27 4.47
CA ILE A 36 10.40 -12.85 4.56
C ILE A 36 10.19 -11.65 3.63
N HIS A 37 9.22 -11.76 2.72
CA HIS A 37 8.83 -10.67 1.84
C HIS A 37 7.40 -10.22 2.13
N ALA A 38 7.22 -8.94 2.38
CA ALA A 38 5.92 -8.29 2.51
C ALA A 38 5.77 -7.19 1.47
N ARG A 39 4.55 -7.02 0.95
CA ARG A 39 4.27 -6.02 -0.07
C ARG A 39 2.82 -5.58 -0.03
N GLU A 40 2.60 -4.26 -0.07
CA GLU A 40 1.28 -3.62 -0.15
C GLU A 40 0.40 -4.06 1.03
N LEU A 41 0.92 -3.87 2.24
CA LEU A 41 0.26 -4.23 3.51
C LEU A 41 -0.24 -3.00 4.29
N GLU A 42 -0.07 -1.79 3.77
CA GLU A 42 -0.64 -0.58 4.36
C GLU A 42 -2.19 -0.71 4.45
N GLY A 43 -2.77 -0.24 5.57
CA GLY A 43 -4.19 -0.45 5.88
C GLY A 43 -4.62 -1.90 6.14
N CYS A 44 -3.69 -2.87 6.11
CA CYS A 44 -3.97 -4.27 6.41
C CYS A 44 -3.46 -4.71 7.78
N ILE A 45 -2.51 -4.00 8.37
CA ILE A 45 -1.91 -4.30 9.69
C ILE A 45 -2.56 -3.42 10.76
N SER A 46 -2.98 -4.02 11.86
CA SER A 46 -3.54 -3.32 13.03
C SER A 46 -2.49 -2.95 14.09
N ASP A 47 -1.40 -3.72 14.15
CA ASP A 47 -0.27 -3.49 15.05
C ASP A 47 1.05 -3.81 14.34
N ASP A 48 1.68 -2.76 13.79
CA ASP A 48 2.95 -2.88 13.05
C ASP A 48 4.08 -3.42 13.94
N ASN A 49 4.11 -3.04 15.23
CA ASN A 49 5.14 -3.52 16.16
C ASN A 49 5.04 -5.03 16.35
N ARG A 50 3.83 -5.52 16.62
CA ARG A 50 3.60 -6.96 16.78
C ARG A 50 3.93 -7.72 15.51
N PHE A 51 3.54 -7.20 14.35
CA PHE A 51 3.84 -7.82 13.05
C PHE A 51 5.36 -7.94 12.83
N PHE A 52 6.12 -6.87 13.04
CA PHE A 52 7.59 -6.91 12.86
C PHE A 52 8.31 -7.75 13.90
N GLN A 53 7.88 -7.73 15.17
CA GLN A 53 8.44 -8.61 16.19
C GLN A 53 8.20 -10.09 15.85
N GLN A 54 7.00 -10.43 15.38
CA GLN A 54 6.69 -11.78 14.95
C GLN A 54 7.51 -12.19 13.73
N ALA A 55 7.67 -11.30 12.74
CA ALA A 55 8.53 -11.53 11.59
C ALA A 55 9.97 -11.83 12.02
N LEU A 56 10.54 -11.01 12.92
CA LEU A 56 11.89 -11.19 13.44
C LEU A 56 12.07 -12.53 14.17
N GLN A 57 11.10 -12.93 15.00
CA GLN A 57 11.15 -14.21 15.73
C GLN A 57 11.16 -15.44 14.82
N HIS A 58 10.60 -15.31 13.61
CA HIS A 58 10.51 -16.39 12.64
C HIS A 58 11.60 -16.31 11.56
N LEU A 59 12.53 -15.36 11.64
CA LEU A 59 13.71 -15.34 10.78
C LEU A 59 14.80 -16.26 11.34
N ALA A 60 15.46 -16.98 10.43
CA ALA A 60 16.70 -17.67 10.75
C ALA A 60 17.78 -16.65 11.18
N PRO A 61 18.81 -17.05 11.94
CA PRO A 61 19.97 -16.21 12.15
C PRO A 61 20.56 -15.78 10.80
N ARG A 62 20.67 -14.47 10.56
CA ARG A 62 21.09 -13.87 9.28
C ARG A 62 20.07 -14.01 8.12
N GLY A 63 18.82 -14.34 8.43
CA GLY A 63 17.72 -14.20 7.50
C GLY A 63 17.43 -12.72 7.21
N TYR A 64 16.72 -12.46 6.10
CA TYR A 64 16.45 -11.11 5.62
C TYR A 64 14.95 -10.84 5.61
N MET A 65 14.55 -9.61 5.91
CA MET A 65 13.18 -9.14 5.65
C MET A 65 13.23 -8.04 4.59
N GLU A 66 12.32 -8.12 3.61
CA GLU A 66 12.13 -7.06 2.61
C GLU A 66 10.67 -6.63 2.55
N MET A 67 10.44 -5.33 2.61
CA MET A 67 9.14 -4.71 2.42
C MET A 67 9.13 -3.76 1.24
N ARG A 68 8.01 -3.75 0.51
CA ARG A 68 7.73 -2.78 -0.54
C ARG A 68 6.34 -2.20 -0.37
N GLU A 69 6.28 -0.90 -0.13
CA GLU A 69 5.02 -0.22 0.13
C GLU A 69 4.88 1.03 -0.70
N VAL A 70 3.66 1.27 -1.19
CA VAL A 70 3.30 2.53 -1.83
C VAL A 70 2.65 3.38 -0.75
N ALA A 71 3.34 4.42 -0.29
CA ALA A 71 2.77 5.32 0.70
C ALA A 71 1.59 6.08 0.08
N ALA A 72 0.53 6.25 0.86
CA ALA A 72 -0.68 6.93 0.41
C ALA A 72 -0.55 8.40 -0.09
N PRO A 73 0.38 9.27 0.39
CA PRO A 73 0.34 10.68 0.04
C PRO A 73 0.55 10.97 -1.46
N PHE A 74 -0.38 11.73 -2.04
CA PHE A 74 -0.26 12.30 -3.38
C PHE A 74 0.59 13.56 -3.32
N LEU A 75 1.79 13.51 -3.91
CA LEU A 75 2.76 14.60 -3.89
C LEU A 75 3.08 15.11 -5.30
N SER A 76 3.60 16.32 -5.40
CA SER A 76 4.22 16.84 -6.62
C SER A 76 5.49 17.62 -6.29
N ASP A 77 6.41 17.73 -7.27
CA ASP A 77 7.65 18.51 -7.11
C ASP A 77 7.48 19.98 -7.53
N ASP A 78 6.36 20.33 -8.18
CA ASP A 78 6.12 21.65 -8.79
C ASP A 78 4.85 22.35 -8.27
N GLY A 79 4.27 21.85 -7.18
CA GLY A 79 3.08 22.40 -6.53
C GLY A 79 1.79 22.15 -7.30
N THR A 80 1.80 21.29 -8.33
CA THR A 80 0.59 20.98 -9.09
C THR A 80 -0.38 20.08 -8.33
N ASP A 81 0.06 19.44 -7.23
CA ASP A 81 -0.79 18.68 -6.31
C ASP A 81 -1.89 19.54 -5.67
N GLU A 82 -1.67 20.85 -5.50
CA GLU A 82 -2.70 21.79 -5.02
C GLU A 82 -3.92 21.89 -5.96
N LYS A 83 -3.74 21.54 -7.24
CA LYS A 83 -4.83 21.53 -8.23
C LYS A 83 -5.70 20.27 -8.12
N ALA A 84 -5.21 19.21 -7.48
CA ALA A 84 -5.89 17.93 -7.30
C ALA A 84 -6.78 17.96 -6.04
N VAL A 85 -7.65 18.96 -5.93
CA VAL A 85 -8.42 19.25 -4.70
C VAL A 85 -9.28 18.05 -4.26
N ASN A 86 -9.91 17.36 -5.20
CA ASN A 86 -10.74 16.20 -4.87
C ASN A 86 -9.88 14.99 -4.49
N ALA A 87 -8.76 14.76 -5.18
CA ALA A 87 -7.83 13.68 -4.86
C ALA A 87 -7.19 13.85 -3.47
N GLN A 88 -6.77 15.07 -3.13
CA GLN A 88 -6.25 15.41 -1.80
C GLN A 88 -7.33 15.22 -0.71
N LEU A 89 -8.57 15.65 -0.97
CA LEU A 89 -9.68 15.42 -0.04
C LEU A 89 -9.98 13.93 0.15
N TRP A 90 -9.95 13.16 -0.94
CA TRP A 90 -10.17 11.71 -0.91
C TRP A 90 -9.14 11.03 -0.04
N LEU A 91 -7.85 11.31 -0.28
CA LEU A 91 -6.74 10.78 0.49
C LEU A 91 -6.85 11.16 1.97
N LYS A 92 -7.07 12.45 2.27
CA LYS A 92 -7.20 12.92 3.65
C LYS A 92 -8.30 12.17 4.40
N THR A 93 -9.48 12.05 3.78
CA THR A 93 -10.61 11.29 4.34
C THR A 93 -10.20 9.84 4.57
N LEU A 94 -9.51 9.23 3.61
CA LEU A 94 -9.09 7.84 3.70
C LEU A 94 -8.12 7.60 4.88
N CYS A 95 -7.14 8.48 5.08
CA CYS A 95 -6.23 8.42 6.21
C CYS A 95 -6.96 8.60 7.56
N GLU A 96 -7.82 9.61 7.67
CA GLU A 96 -8.57 9.87 8.91
C GLU A 96 -9.48 8.70 9.31
N GLU A 97 -10.18 8.11 8.34
CA GLU A 97 -11.11 7.02 8.61
C GLU A 97 -10.44 5.67 8.83
N SER A 98 -9.37 5.38 8.09
CA SER A 98 -8.58 4.16 8.29
C SER A 98 -7.93 4.12 9.68
N ALA A 99 -7.45 5.28 10.17
CA ALA A 99 -6.92 5.43 11.52
C ALA A 99 -7.99 5.15 12.58
N LYS A 100 -9.22 5.65 12.43
CA LYS A 100 -10.33 5.37 13.36
C LYS A 100 -10.76 3.91 13.34
N TYR A 101 -10.67 3.25 12.19
CA TYR A 101 -10.94 1.82 12.05
C TYR A 101 -9.86 0.95 12.72
N GLY A 102 -8.67 1.50 12.99
CA GLY A 102 -7.56 0.82 13.65
C GLY A 102 -6.56 0.17 12.68
N LYS A 103 -6.63 0.50 11.38
CA LYS A 103 -5.66 0.05 10.37
C LYS A 103 -5.30 1.24 9.48
N SER A 104 -4.34 2.05 9.92
CA SER A 104 -3.94 3.26 9.22
C SER A 104 -3.40 2.95 7.83
N ILE A 105 -3.74 3.80 6.86
CA ILE A 105 -3.14 3.79 5.53
C ILE A 105 -2.03 4.85 5.36
N ASP A 106 -1.54 5.43 6.45
CA ASP A 106 -0.43 6.39 6.44
C ASP A 106 0.60 5.96 7.49
N CYS A 107 1.09 4.73 7.35
CA CYS A 107 2.04 4.11 8.28
C CYS A 107 3.37 3.74 7.63
N ALA A 108 3.43 3.60 6.29
CA ALA A 108 4.65 3.24 5.58
C ALA A 108 5.87 4.13 5.91
N PRO A 109 5.73 5.47 6.06
CA PRO A 109 6.84 6.34 6.44
C PRO A 109 7.43 6.07 7.84
N LEU A 110 6.69 5.36 8.71
CA LEU A 110 7.10 5.05 10.08
C LEU A 110 7.80 3.68 10.18
N TRP A 111 7.61 2.80 9.19
CA TRP A 111 8.03 1.40 9.29
C TRP A 111 9.52 1.19 9.46
N LYS A 112 10.37 2.10 8.98
CA LYS A 112 11.81 2.02 9.23
C LYS A 112 12.11 2.07 10.73
N ASP A 113 11.52 3.04 11.43
CA ASP A 113 11.72 3.21 12.87
C ASP A 113 11.03 2.07 13.64
N THR A 114 9.88 1.60 13.17
CA THR A 114 9.18 0.45 13.76
C THR A 114 9.99 -0.86 13.63
N LEU A 115 10.66 -1.09 12.50
CA LEU A 115 11.56 -2.24 12.31
C LEU A 115 12.75 -2.16 13.28
N ILE A 116 13.39 -0.99 13.40
CA ILE A 116 14.49 -0.79 14.35
C ILE A 116 14.01 -1.06 15.79
N ALA A 117 12.85 -0.54 16.16
CA ALA A 117 12.26 -0.75 17.48
C ALA A 117 11.89 -2.21 17.75
N ALA A 118 11.53 -2.98 16.71
CA ALA A 118 11.25 -4.41 16.82
C ALA A 118 12.51 -5.27 17.01
N GLY A 119 13.71 -4.72 16.73
CA GLY A 119 15.00 -5.39 16.95
C GLY A 119 15.80 -5.69 15.68
N PHE A 120 15.36 -5.19 14.52
CA PHE A 120 16.15 -5.27 13.28
C PHE A 120 17.34 -4.30 13.36
N GLU A 121 18.56 -4.76 13.04
CA GLU A 121 19.77 -3.98 13.28
C GLU A 121 20.21 -3.14 12.06
N ASN A 122 20.14 -3.72 10.85
CA ASN A 122 20.72 -3.12 9.64
C ASN A 122 19.68 -2.56 8.66
N VAL A 123 18.59 -2.00 9.18
CA VAL A 123 17.45 -1.52 8.38
C VAL A 123 17.89 -0.41 7.40
N ARG A 124 17.67 -0.66 6.13
CA ARG A 124 17.86 0.29 5.02
C ARG A 124 16.51 0.66 4.44
N GLU A 125 16.45 1.89 3.95
CA GLU A 125 15.28 2.42 3.26
C GLU A 125 15.71 3.18 2.01
N GLU A 126 15.04 2.89 0.90
CA GLU A 126 15.11 3.66 -0.33
C GLU A 126 13.69 4.10 -0.71
N ILE A 127 13.50 5.41 -0.89
CA ILE A 127 12.22 5.97 -1.33
C ILE A 127 12.32 6.32 -2.81
N ARG A 128 11.45 5.76 -3.63
CA ARG A 128 11.34 6.06 -5.07
C ARG A 128 10.04 6.77 -5.38
N LYS A 129 10.05 7.64 -6.40
CA LYS A 129 8.84 8.31 -6.88
C LYS A 129 8.18 7.46 -7.96
N MET A 130 6.96 7.01 -7.70
CA MET A 130 6.12 6.35 -8.69
C MET A 130 5.14 7.38 -9.27
N PRO A 131 5.31 7.80 -10.53
CA PRO A 131 4.44 8.81 -11.13
C PRO A 131 3.02 8.26 -11.25
N LEU A 132 2.05 9.16 -11.18
CA LEU A 132 0.65 8.86 -11.39
C LEU A 132 0.20 9.54 -12.68
N GLY A 133 -0.12 8.74 -13.71
CA GLY A 133 -0.48 9.24 -15.03
C GLY A 133 0.69 9.31 -16.01
N SER A 134 0.49 10.02 -17.12
CA SER A 134 1.40 9.98 -18.29
C SER A 134 2.26 11.23 -18.47
N TRP A 135 2.34 12.07 -17.44
CA TRP A 135 3.09 13.33 -17.44
C TRP A 135 4.63 13.20 -17.52
N PRO A 136 5.29 12.12 -17.04
CA PRO A 136 6.76 12.05 -17.12
C PRO A 136 7.27 12.09 -18.56
N LYS A 137 8.40 12.76 -18.80
CA LYS A 137 9.04 12.76 -20.13
C LYS A 137 9.75 11.43 -20.44
N ASP A 138 10.33 10.80 -19.41
CA ASP A 138 10.99 9.52 -19.54
C ASP A 138 9.99 8.43 -19.98
N PRO A 139 10.26 7.67 -21.06
CA PRO A 139 9.33 6.69 -21.59
C PRO A 139 8.96 5.58 -20.60
N LYS A 140 9.90 5.13 -19.77
CA LYS A 140 9.70 4.06 -18.79
C LYS A 140 8.84 4.55 -17.63
N LEU A 141 9.15 5.72 -17.07
CA LEU A 141 8.32 6.34 -16.02
C LEU A 141 6.92 6.66 -16.52
N LYS A 142 6.77 7.07 -17.77
CA LYS A 142 5.45 7.29 -18.40
C LYS A 142 4.64 6.00 -18.50
N GLU A 143 5.28 4.89 -18.84
CA GLU A 143 4.62 3.58 -18.87
C GLU A 143 4.20 3.14 -17.47
N ILE A 144 5.11 3.24 -16.49
CA ILE A 144 4.81 2.95 -15.07
C ILE A 144 3.61 3.79 -14.60
N GLY A 145 3.61 5.10 -14.86
CA GLY A 145 2.54 5.97 -14.39
C GLY A 145 1.18 5.73 -15.06
N LYS A 146 1.16 5.22 -16.30
CA LYS A 146 -0.09 4.76 -16.93
C LYS A 146 -0.67 3.54 -16.20
N TYR A 147 0.17 2.56 -15.87
CA TYR A 147 -0.27 1.40 -15.10
C TYR A 147 -0.71 1.80 -13.68
N GLN A 148 0.04 2.70 -13.03
CA GLN A 148 -0.33 3.18 -11.71
C GLN A 148 -1.66 3.94 -11.73
N SER A 149 -1.92 4.77 -12.74
CA SER A 149 -3.23 5.46 -12.87
C SER A 149 -4.41 4.48 -13.00
N ILE A 150 -4.21 3.33 -13.65
CA ILE A 150 -5.22 2.27 -13.72
C ILE A 150 -5.40 1.58 -12.36
N GLN A 151 -4.28 1.27 -11.68
CA GLN A 151 -4.30 0.66 -10.35
C GLN A 151 -5.02 1.57 -9.34
N GLU A 152 -4.65 2.85 -9.30
CA GLU A 152 -5.25 3.85 -8.42
C GLU A 152 -6.75 4.02 -8.70
N GLY A 153 -7.14 4.04 -9.97
CA GLY A 153 -8.54 4.07 -10.36
C GLY A 153 -9.37 2.92 -9.78
N LYS A 154 -8.78 1.72 -9.67
CA LYS A 154 -9.42 0.56 -9.03
C LYS A 154 -9.39 0.65 -7.50
N ALA A 155 -8.30 1.14 -6.93
CA ALA A 155 -8.20 1.38 -5.48
C ALA A 155 -9.32 2.34 -5.02
N ILE A 156 -9.52 3.44 -5.73
CA ILE A 156 -10.62 4.40 -5.49
C ILE A 156 -11.97 3.70 -5.54
N GLU A 157 -12.24 2.86 -6.54
CA GLU A 157 -13.51 2.11 -6.62
C GLU A 157 -13.72 1.15 -5.46
N SER A 158 -12.64 0.56 -4.95
CA SER A 158 -12.69 -0.44 -3.88
C SER A 158 -12.86 0.19 -2.50
N TYR A 159 -12.10 1.24 -2.18
CA TYR A 159 -12.07 1.82 -0.83
C TYR A 159 -13.23 2.80 -0.59
N THR A 160 -13.54 3.64 -1.58
CA THR A 160 -14.44 4.79 -1.37
C THR A 160 -15.84 4.40 -0.93
N PRO A 161 -16.53 3.41 -1.53
CA PRO A 161 -17.93 3.14 -1.20
C PRO A 161 -18.14 2.78 0.27
N GLN A 162 -17.30 1.90 0.82
CA GLN A 162 -17.44 1.47 2.21
C GLN A 162 -17.14 2.62 3.18
N ILE A 163 -16.07 3.37 2.92
CA ILE A 163 -15.59 4.39 3.86
C ILE A 163 -16.50 5.62 3.85
N PHE A 164 -16.91 6.07 2.67
CA PHE A 164 -17.74 7.28 2.53
C PHE A 164 -19.20 7.02 2.89
N SER A 165 -19.75 5.83 2.62
CA SER A 165 -21.12 5.52 3.03
C SER A 165 -21.22 5.20 4.53
N ALA A 166 -20.32 4.37 5.07
CA ALA A 166 -20.42 3.92 6.45
C ALA A 166 -20.05 5.00 7.46
N VAL A 167 -19.14 5.92 7.11
CA VAL A 167 -18.65 6.94 8.03
C VAL A 167 -19.26 8.31 7.76
N LEU A 168 -19.27 8.76 6.50
CA LEU A 168 -19.74 10.11 6.17
C LEU A 168 -21.23 10.17 5.82
N GLY A 169 -21.90 9.02 5.67
CA GLY A 169 -23.32 8.94 5.38
C GLY A 169 -23.71 9.43 3.98
N TRP A 170 -22.76 9.47 3.05
CA TRP A 170 -23.01 9.94 1.68
C TRP A 170 -23.89 8.97 0.90
N SER A 171 -24.72 9.52 0.02
CA SER A 171 -25.47 8.72 -0.95
C SER A 171 -24.54 8.05 -1.98
N GLN A 172 -25.01 6.98 -2.59
CA GLN A 172 -24.23 6.29 -3.63
C GLN A 172 -23.96 7.20 -4.83
N GLU A 173 -24.93 8.05 -5.18
CA GLU A 173 -24.81 9.03 -6.25
C GLU A 173 -23.70 10.06 -5.96
N GLU A 174 -23.65 10.61 -4.74
CA GLU A 174 -22.58 11.53 -4.32
C GLU A 174 -21.21 10.87 -4.38
N ILE A 175 -21.10 9.62 -3.91
CA ILE A 175 -19.86 8.84 -3.94
C ILE A 175 -19.39 8.63 -5.38
N GLN A 176 -20.27 8.24 -6.30
CA GLN A 176 -19.91 8.03 -7.71
C GLN A 176 -19.44 9.32 -8.40
N VAL A 177 -20.13 10.44 -8.13
CA VAL A 177 -19.72 11.75 -8.65
C VAL A 177 -18.35 12.14 -8.09
N PHE A 178 -18.13 11.95 -6.79
CA PHE A 178 -16.85 12.27 -6.15
C PHE A 178 -15.71 11.41 -6.70
N MET A 179 -15.87 10.09 -6.79
CA MET A 179 -14.87 9.20 -7.40
C MET A 179 -14.55 9.60 -8.84
N THR A 180 -15.54 10.04 -9.60
CA THR A 180 -15.32 10.52 -10.98
C THR A 180 -14.44 11.77 -11.00
N LYS A 181 -14.68 12.74 -10.11
CA LYS A 181 -13.84 13.93 -9.98
C LYS A 181 -12.40 13.58 -9.61
N VAL A 182 -12.21 12.72 -8.61
CA VAL A 182 -10.88 12.24 -8.18
C VAL A 182 -10.12 11.59 -9.34
N LYS A 183 -10.76 10.64 -10.05
CA LYS A 183 -10.13 9.95 -11.18
C LYS A 183 -9.80 10.88 -12.35
N ASN A 184 -10.57 11.95 -12.53
CA ASN A 184 -10.29 12.93 -13.59
C ASN A 184 -9.05 13.76 -13.25
N GLU A 185 -8.90 14.22 -11.99
CA GLU A 185 -7.69 14.93 -11.55
C GLU A 185 -6.44 14.05 -11.65
N ILE A 186 -6.53 12.78 -11.24
CA ILE A 186 -5.44 11.80 -11.34
C ILE A 186 -4.98 11.55 -12.79
N LYS A 187 -5.88 11.71 -13.76
CA LYS A 187 -5.59 11.52 -15.18
C LYS A 187 -5.17 12.80 -15.88
N ASP A 188 -5.29 13.95 -15.23
CA ASP A 188 -4.96 15.24 -15.82
C ASP A 188 -3.43 15.35 -16.01
N PRO A 189 -2.93 15.44 -17.26
CA PRO A 189 -1.49 15.53 -17.50
C PRO A 189 -0.86 16.85 -17.02
N SER A 190 -1.66 17.84 -16.62
CA SER A 190 -1.18 19.10 -16.02
C SER A 190 -1.00 19.04 -14.50
N ILE A 191 -1.37 17.90 -13.88
CA ILE A 191 -1.18 17.60 -12.47
C ILE A 191 -0.13 16.49 -12.37
N HIS A 192 1.06 16.83 -11.85
CA HIS A 192 2.23 15.95 -11.85
C HIS A 192 2.33 15.12 -10.57
N LEU A 193 1.25 14.41 -10.23
CA LEU A 193 1.21 13.60 -9.02
C LEU A 193 2.19 12.43 -9.11
N TYR A 194 2.77 12.09 -7.96
CA TYR A 194 3.48 10.84 -7.71
C TYR A 194 3.16 10.30 -6.31
N LEU A 195 3.38 9.01 -6.13
CA LEU A 195 3.32 8.30 -4.85
C LEU A 195 4.74 7.90 -4.44
N PRO A 196 5.16 8.14 -3.18
CA PRO A 196 6.39 7.57 -2.65
C PRO A 196 6.28 6.05 -2.54
N VAL A 197 7.32 5.33 -2.94
CA VAL A 197 7.43 3.88 -2.77
C VAL A 197 8.60 3.59 -1.85
N HIS A 198 8.30 3.06 -0.68
CA HIS A 198 9.27 2.67 0.33
C HIS A 198 9.76 1.26 0.07
N PHE A 199 11.05 1.12 -0.18
CA PHE A 199 11.75 -0.16 -0.21
C PHE A 199 12.52 -0.27 1.10
N LEU A 200 12.09 -1.15 2.00
CA LEU A 200 12.76 -1.40 3.26
C LEU A 200 13.39 -2.79 3.23
N TRP A 201 14.62 -2.92 3.69
CA TRP A 201 15.26 -4.22 3.85
C TRP A 201 16.31 -4.21 4.95
N GLU A 202 16.51 -5.38 5.55
CA GLU A 202 17.56 -5.67 6.53
C GLU A 202 18.38 -6.85 6.04
#